data_AF-A0A0B4DPV4-F1
#
_entry.id   AF-A0A0B4DPV4-F1
#
_cell.length_a   1.000
_cell.length_b   1.000
_cell.length_c   1.000
_cell.angle_alpha   90.00
_cell.angle_beta   90.00
_cell.angle_gamma   90.00
#
_symmetry.space_group_name_H-M   'P 1'
#
loop_
_entity.id
_entity.type
_entity.pdbx_description
1 polymer ?
#
loop_
_entity_poly.entity_id
_entity_poly.type
_entity_poly.pdbx_seq_one_letter_code
_entity_poly.pdbx_strand_id
1 'polypeptide(L)'
;MYVDEGYDAFRRRRAPIKHFGETLLNRKYSHRIDRDEYAQPNKRNTTWVARTWYTDEQWAAADWMYEDEDHRVYSDEFCQLQREAALENFDANMAFFLRLSGKDFLDAINGLLEKHKNLKPVTDLARWDGVEGVYVMVLDRYKQAYIGQAWDIRARIKKHWSGVKQFDRLIFGTKESSVLSIDSFRPLDTSRIFAAKTTRGLQLEERMVKAVPPDFLLNRVPGGERMMGGLFLPGEIKRRLLVDTPEEQEGPGVVDSVVAD
;
A
#
# COMPACT_ATOMS: atom_id res chain seq x y z
N MET A 1 -42.97 38.80 13.56
CA MET A 1 -41.73 39.22 12.88
C MET A 1 -40.60 38.71 13.75
N TYR A 2 -40.23 37.44 13.57
CA TYR A 2 -39.14 36.80 14.30
C TYR A 2 -37.93 36.77 13.36
N VAL A 3 -36.85 37.42 13.79
CA VAL A 3 -35.57 37.45 13.09
C VAL A 3 -34.86 36.16 13.47
N ASP A 4 -34.66 35.28 12.49
CA ASP A 4 -33.92 34.02 12.64
C ASP A 4 -32.42 34.32 12.53
N GLU A 5 -31.87 34.88 13.61
CA GLU A 5 -30.42 35.01 13.82
C GLU A 5 -29.88 33.68 14.35
N GLY A 6 -29.52 32.74 13.47
CA GLY A 6 -29.01 31.46 13.96
C GLY A 6 -28.44 30.45 12.97
N TYR A 7 -28.37 30.72 11.67
CA TYR A 7 -27.96 29.72 10.67
C TYR A 7 -26.72 30.08 9.85
N ASP A 8 -25.75 30.81 10.44
CA ASP A 8 -24.45 31.02 9.79
C ASP A 8 -23.26 30.83 10.75
N ALA A 9 -23.35 29.79 11.58
CA ALA A 9 -22.25 29.35 12.43
C ALA A 9 -21.22 28.55 11.60
N PHE A 10 -20.25 29.27 11.04
CA PHE A 10 -18.84 28.86 10.98
C PHE A 10 -18.54 27.46 10.40
N ARG A 11 -18.72 27.27 9.09
CA ARG A 11 -17.70 26.50 8.35
C ARG A 11 -16.45 27.37 8.26
N ARG A 12 -15.59 27.35 9.30
CA ARG A 12 -14.20 27.80 9.16
C ARG A 12 -13.60 26.98 8.02
N ARG A 13 -13.59 27.53 6.79
CA ARG A 13 -12.84 26.95 5.68
C ARG A 13 -11.39 26.95 6.11
N ARG A 14 -10.89 25.79 6.57
CA ARG A 14 -9.46 25.59 6.82
C ARG A 14 -8.71 26.06 5.58
N ALA A 15 -7.64 26.82 5.79
CA ALA A 15 -6.81 27.31 4.69
C ALA A 15 -6.39 26.12 3.80
N PRO A 16 -6.35 26.29 2.46
CA PRO A 16 -5.94 25.23 1.56
C PRO A 16 -4.53 24.76 1.92
N ILE A 17 -4.38 23.46 2.14
CA ILE A 17 -3.08 22.86 2.45
C ILE A 17 -2.33 22.70 1.14
N LYS A 18 -1.13 23.26 1.05
CA LYS A 18 -0.23 23.05 -0.09
C LYS A 18 0.77 21.95 0.23
N HIS A 19 1.00 21.06 -0.73
CA HIS A 19 1.96 19.96 -0.61
C HIS A 19 2.58 19.63 -1.96
N PHE A 20 3.91 19.76 -2.07
CA PHE A 20 4.66 19.66 -3.34
C PHE A 20 4.05 20.46 -4.50
N GLY A 21 3.69 21.73 -4.24
CA GLY A 21 3.06 22.61 -5.23
C GLY A 21 1.57 22.33 -5.51
N GLU A 22 1.04 21.18 -5.08
CA GLU A 22 -0.38 20.85 -5.21
C GLU A 22 -1.22 21.46 -4.09
N THR A 23 -2.43 21.89 -4.43
CA THR A 23 -3.44 22.26 -3.42
C THR A 23 -4.25 21.03 -3.05
N LEU A 24 -4.18 20.62 -1.79
CA LEU A 24 -4.94 19.50 -1.28
C LEU A 24 -6.37 19.96 -0.95
N LEU A 25 -7.34 19.31 -1.58
CA LEU A 25 -8.76 19.55 -1.32
C LEU A 25 -9.19 18.71 -0.13
N ASN A 26 -9.93 19.31 0.81
CA ASN A 26 -10.60 18.54 1.86
C ASN A 26 -11.58 17.55 1.20
N ARG A 27 -11.36 16.26 1.45
CA ARG A 27 -12.19 15.16 0.94
C ARG A 27 -12.85 14.42 2.11
N LYS A 28 -13.52 13.32 1.80
CA LYS A 28 -14.12 12.38 2.76
C LYS A 28 -13.12 11.88 3.81
N TYR A 29 -11.85 11.73 3.42
CA TYR A 29 -10.79 11.19 4.27
C TYR A 29 -9.75 12.26 4.58
N SER A 30 -9.05 12.06 5.69
CA SER A 30 -7.92 12.86 6.11
C SER A 30 -6.75 12.78 5.12
N HIS A 31 -5.82 13.71 5.26
CA HIS A 31 -4.65 13.80 4.39
C HIS A 31 -3.47 12.91 4.84
N ARG A 32 -3.68 12.10 5.88
CA ARG A 32 -2.76 11.08 6.37
C ARG A 32 -3.49 9.76 6.43
N ILE A 33 -2.77 8.66 6.36
CA ILE A 33 -3.36 7.35 6.62
C ILE A 33 -3.81 7.33 8.08
N ASP A 34 -5.06 6.91 8.27
CA ASP A 34 -5.73 6.85 9.56
C ASP A 34 -6.45 5.52 9.68
N ARG A 35 -6.39 4.90 10.86
CA ARG A 35 -6.92 3.56 11.10
C ARG A 35 -8.44 3.53 11.03
N ASP A 36 -9.11 4.57 11.56
CA ASP A 36 -10.57 4.63 11.62
C ASP A 36 -11.17 4.90 10.24
N GLU A 37 -10.39 5.56 9.37
CA GLU A 37 -10.72 5.80 7.97
C GLU A 37 -10.27 4.66 7.03
N TYR A 38 -9.52 3.67 7.53
CA TYR A 38 -9.04 2.52 6.76
C TYR A 38 -10.10 1.40 6.67
N ALA A 39 -9.94 0.51 5.69
CA ALA A 39 -10.77 -0.69 5.50
C ALA A 39 -12.29 -0.45 5.58
N GLN A 40 -12.77 0.63 4.96
CA GLN A 40 -14.19 0.92 4.89
C GLN A 40 -14.89 -0.14 4.03
N PRO A 41 -15.93 -0.84 4.55
CA PRO A 41 -16.61 -1.89 3.81
C PRO A 41 -17.13 -1.41 2.46
N ASN A 42 -16.95 -2.25 1.45
CA ASN A 42 -17.49 -2.04 0.12
C ASN A 42 -17.79 -3.40 -0.50
N LYS A 43 -19.08 -3.67 -0.74
CA LYS A 43 -19.54 -4.96 -1.26
C LYS A 43 -19.19 -5.20 -2.73
N ARG A 44 -18.67 -4.22 -3.46
CA ARG A 44 -18.34 -4.43 -4.88
C ARG A 44 -17.15 -5.39 -5.04
N ASN A 45 -17.34 -6.49 -5.76
CA ASN A 45 -16.24 -7.34 -6.22
C ASN A 45 -15.45 -6.62 -7.33
N THR A 46 -14.22 -6.22 -7.03
CA THR A 46 -13.30 -5.54 -7.96
C THR A 46 -12.30 -6.49 -8.60
N THR A 47 -12.33 -7.75 -8.18
CA THR A 47 -11.57 -8.88 -8.75
C THR A 47 -12.43 -9.83 -9.58
N TRP A 48 -13.68 -9.45 -9.88
CA TRP A 48 -14.63 -10.26 -10.60
C TRP A 48 -14.06 -10.77 -11.93
N VAL A 49 -14.21 -12.06 -12.17
CA VAL A 49 -13.98 -12.73 -13.45
C VAL A 49 -15.19 -13.60 -13.78
N ALA A 50 -15.37 -13.93 -15.06
CA ALA A 50 -16.53 -14.70 -15.49
C ALA A 50 -16.51 -16.13 -14.93
N ARG A 51 -17.69 -16.69 -14.60
CA ARG A 51 -17.85 -18.06 -14.08
C ARG A 51 -17.13 -19.12 -14.90
N THR A 52 -17.03 -18.94 -16.21
CA THR A 52 -16.33 -19.85 -17.12
C THR A 52 -14.82 -20.00 -16.84
N TRP A 53 -14.26 -19.17 -15.95
CA TRP A 53 -12.86 -19.26 -15.51
C TRP A 53 -12.66 -20.17 -14.30
N TYR A 54 -13.74 -20.68 -13.71
CA TYR A 54 -13.72 -21.55 -12.55
C TYR A 54 -14.36 -22.91 -12.86
N THR A 55 -13.95 -23.94 -12.11
CA THR A 55 -14.76 -25.15 -12.00
C THR A 55 -16.00 -24.87 -11.16
N ASP A 56 -17.07 -25.66 -11.34
CA ASP A 56 -18.28 -25.52 -10.51
C ASP A 56 -17.97 -25.69 -9.01
N GLU A 57 -16.99 -26.54 -8.68
CA GLU A 57 -16.55 -26.77 -7.30
C GLU A 57 -15.84 -25.55 -6.71
N GLN A 58 -14.99 -24.86 -7.50
CA GLN A 58 -14.36 -23.60 -7.09
C GLN A 58 -15.38 -22.48 -6.92
N TRP A 59 -16.38 -22.42 -7.81
CA TRP A 59 -17.47 -21.44 -7.73
C TRP A 59 -18.31 -21.68 -6.46
N ALA A 60 -18.77 -22.91 -6.25
CA ALA A 60 -19.55 -23.26 -5.05
C ALA A 60 -18.77 -23.02 -3.75
N ALA A 61 -17.46 -23.31 -3.72
CA ALA A 61 -16.63 -23.05 -2.54
C ALA A 61 -16.50 -21.56 -2.19
N ALA A 62 -16.68 -20.68 -3.18
CA ALA A 62 -16.60 -19.23 -3.01
C ALA A 62 -17.94 -18.57 -2.68
N ASP A 63 -19.05 -19.31 -2.75
CA ASP A 63 -20.41 -18.77 -2.78
C ASP A 63 -20.79 -18.01 -1.50
N TRP A 64 -20.34 -18.48 -0.34
CA TRP A 64 -20.56 -17.82 0.95
C TRP A 64 -20.05 -16.36 0.99
N MET A 65 -19.07 -16.02 0.13
CA MET A 65 -18.51 -14.67 0.07
C MET A 65 -19.45 -13.67 -0.61
N TYR A 66 -20.50 -14.12 -1.29
CA TYR A 66 -21.30 -13.28 -2.19
C TYR A 66 -22.80 -13.31 -1.84
N GLU A 67 -23.52 -12.27 -2.25
CA GLU A 67 -24.98 -12.15 -2.12
C GLU A 67 -25.72 -12.59 -3.38
N ASP A 68 -25.01 -12.62 -4.51
CA ASP A 68 -25.55 -12.93 -5.83
C ASP A 68 -24.80 -14.10 -6.47
N GLU A 69 -25.53 -14.88 -7.27
CA GLU A 69 -25.02 -16.06 -7.98
C GLU A 69 -23.92 -15.75 -9.00
N ASP A 70 -23.81 -14.48 -9.44
CA ASP A 70 -22.80 -13.99 -10.38
C ASP A 70 -21.49 -13.54 -9.68
N HIS A 71 -21.44 -13.62 -8.34
CA HIS A 71 -20.30 -13.24 -7.50
C HIS A 71 -19.87 -11.79 -7.68
N ARG A 72 -20.81 -10.86 -7.92
CA ARG A 72 -20.52 -9.43 -8.16
C ARG A 72 -20.55 -8.59 -6.89
N VAL A 73 -21.28 -9.04 -5.88
CA VAL A 73 -21.59 -8.34 -4.64
C VAL A 73 -21.23 -9.24 -3.47
N TYR A 74 -20.31 -8.79 -2.63
CA TYR A 74 -19.90 -9.52 -1.43
C TYR A 74 -20.98 -9.51 -0.35
N SER A 75 -21.07 -10.61 0.39
CA SER A 75 -21.90 -10.74 1.58
C SER A 75 -21.43 -9.85 2.72
N ASP A 76 -22.35 -9.52 3.64
CA ASP A 76 -22.02 -8.79 4.87
C ASP A 76 -21.01 -9.56 5.74
N GLU A 77 -21.14 -10.89 5.82
CA GLU A 77 -20.23 -11.76 6.57
C GLU A 77 -18.81 -11.68 6.02
N PHE A 78 -18.62 -11.82 4.71
CA PHE A 78 -17.31 -11.63 4.08
C PHE A 78 -16.77 -10.22 4.35
N CYS A 79 -17.60 -9.19 4.20
CA CYS A 79 -17.18 -7.81 4.43
C CYS A 79 -16.73 -7.58 5.89
N GLN A 80 -17.35 -8.22 6.87
CA GLN A 80 -16.93 -8.15 8.26
C GLN A 80 -15.56 -8.80 8.47
N LEU A 81 -15.39 -10.05 8.01
CA LEU A 81 -14.15 -10.81 8.14
C LEU A 81 -12.98 -10.13 7.42
N GLN A 82 -13.20 -9.64 6.19
CA GLN A 82 -12.20 -8.93 5.41
C GLN A 82 -11.78 -7.63 6.08
N ARG A 83 -12.73 -6.89 6.70
CA ARG A 83 -12.40 -5.66 7.42
C ARG A 83 -11.57 -5.93 8.65
N GLU A 84 -11.94 -6.94 9.45
CA GLU A 84 -11.19 -7.34 10.63
C GLU A 84 -9.76 -7.72 10.27
N ALA A 85 -9.59 -8.62 9.29
CA ALA A 85 -8.29 -9.02 8.80
C ALA A 85 -7.46 -7.84 8.25
N ALA A 86 -8.10 -6.88 7.57
CA ALA A 86 -7.41 -5.71 7.03
C ALA A 86 -6.93 -4.75 8.12
N LEU A 87 -7.71 -4.59 9.21
CA LEU A 87 -7.32 -3.78 10.36
C LEU A 87 -6.21 -4.45 11.18
N GLU A 88 -6.24 -5.76 11.36
CA GLU A 88 -5.14 -6.51 11.96
C GLU A 88 -3.84 -6.35 11.13
N ASN A 89 -3.94 -6.48 9.80
CA ASN A 89 -2.80 -6.25 8.92
C ASN A 89 -2.26 -4.82 9.01
N PHE A 90 -3.15 -3.82 9.13
CA PHE A 90 -2.77 -2.44 9.33
C PHE A 90 -1.96 -2.27 10.61
N ASP A 91 -2.46 -2.79 11.73
CA ASP A 91 -1.81 -2.68 13.04
C ASP A 91 -0.45 -3.38 13.05
N ALA A 92 -0.35 -4.58 12.44
CA ALA A 92 0.90 -5.29 12.27
C ALA A 92 1.93 -4.50 11.44
N ASN A 93 1.52 -3.87 10.34
CA ASN A 93 2.39 -3.00 9.55
C ASN A 93 2.85 -1.77 10.35
N MET A 94 1.95 -1.12 11.09
CA MET A 94 2.31 0.04 11.92
C MET A 94 3.30 -0.34 13.01
N ALA A 95 3.10 -1.48 13.70
CA ALA A 95 4.04 -2.02 14.67
C ALA A 95 5.41 -2.34 14.03
N PHE A 96 5.41 -2.96 12.86
CA PHE A 96 6.63 -3.20 12.09
C PHE A 96 7.38 -1.91 11.77
N PHE A 97 6.71 -0.87 11.25
CA PHE A 97 7.33 0.42 10.94
C PHE A 97 7.95 1.10 12.16
N LEU A 98 7.34 0.95 13.34
CA LEU A 98 7.88 1.51 14.58
C LEU A 98 9.21 0.84 14.97
N ARG A 99 9.37 -0.47 14.73
CA ARG A 99 10.58 -1.24 15.05
C ARG A 99 11.76 -0.97 14.13
N LEU A 100 11.51 -0.49 12.91
CA LEU A 100 12.59 -0.21 11.94
C LEU A 100 13.59 0.84 12.44
N SER A 101 14.87 0.65 12.12
CA SER A 101 15.92 1.62 12.41
C SER A 101 15.81 2.85 11.51
N GLY A 102 15.63 4.03 12.11
CA GLY A 102 15.60 5.29 11.37
C GLY A 102 16.94 5.62 10.70
N LYS A 103 18.05 5.27 11.35
CA LYS A 103 19.40 5.44 10.79
C LYS A 103 19.59 4.58 9.54
N ASP A 104 19.28 3.29 9.62
CA ASP A 104 19.50 2.37 8.50
C ASP A 104 18.57 2.68 7.32
N PHE A 105 17.35 3.16 7.61
CA PHE A 105 16.46 3.70 6.59
C PHE A 105 17.08 4.91 5.87
N LEU A 106 17.61 5.89 6.62
CA LEU A 106 18.24 7.06 6.04
C LEU A 106 19.49 6.70 5.23
N ASP A 107 20.32 5.78 5.73
CA ASP A 107 21.49 5.28 5.03
C ASP A 107 21.10 4.60 3.71
N ALA A 108 20.03 3.79 3.70
CA ALA A 108 19.51 3.16 2.50
C ALA A 108 19.02 4.18 1.46
N ILE A 109 18.29 5.22 1.88
CA ILE A 109 17.83 6.28 0.96
C ILE A 109 19.02 7.11 0.45
N ASN A 110 19.98 7.46 1.30
CA ASN A 110 21.16 8.20 0.89
C ASN A 110 22.02 7.40 -0.10
N GLY A 111 22.25 6.13 0.17
CA GLY A 111 22.96 5.23 -0.75
C GLY A 111 22.26 5.09 -2.11
N LEU A 112 20.92 5.05 -2.12
CA LEU A 112 20.13 5.07 -3.36
C LEU A 112 20.39 6.37 -4.16
N LEU A 113 20.29 7.53 -3.50
CA LEU A 113 20.49 8.84 -4.14
C LEU A 113 21.93 9.06 -4.60
N GLU A 114 22.90 8.49 -3.88
CA GLU A 114 24.30 8.53 -4.26
C GLU A 114 24.58 7.72 -5.52
N LYS A 115 23.99 6.53 -5.62
CA LYS A 115 24.11 5.67 -6.80
C LYS A 115 23.36 6.23 -8.02
N HIS A 116 22.29 6.98 -7.80
CA HIS A 116 21.41 7.50 -8.84
C HIS A 116 21.37 9.04 -8.83
N LYS A 117 22.48 9.69 -9.20
CA LYS A 117 22.65 11.16 -9.16
C LYS A 117 21.65 11.96 -10.02
N ASN A 118 20.94 11.31 -10.92
CA ASN A 118 19.87 11.90 -11.74
C ASN A 118 18.53 12.01 -11.00
N LEU A 119 18.34 11.31 -9.87
CA LEU A 119 17.21 11.54 -8.97
C LEU A 119 17.37 12.92 -8.34
N LYS A 120 16.45 13.82 -8.67
CA LYS A 120 16.42 15.18 -8.12
C LYS A 120 15.27 15.32 -7.13
N PRO A 121 15.46 16.08 -6.04
CA PRO A 121 14.36 16.44 -5.15
C PRO A 121 13.24 17.12 -5.92
N VAL A 122 12.01 16.73 -5.65
CA VAL A 122 10.81 17.36 -6.18
C VAL A 122 10.22 18.24 -5.09
N THR A 123 10.12 19.54 -5.35
CA THR A 123 9.46 20.51 -4.45
C THR A 123 8.13 21.02 -5.00
N ASP A 124 7.92 20.84 -6.31
CA ASP A 124 6.72 21.24 -7.05
C ASP A 124 6.44 20.20 -8.14
N LEU A 125 5.31 19.51 -8.02
CA LEU A 125 4.88 18.47 -8.96
C LEU A 125 4.50 19.03 -10.32
N ALA A 126 4.15 20.32 -10.44
CA ALA A 126 3.84 20.92 -11.74
C ALA A 126 5.01 20.85 -12.73
N ARG A 127 6.26 20.78 -12.23
CA ARG A 127 7.48 20.61 -13.04
C ARG A 127 7.62 19.21 -13.65
N TRP A 128 6.78 18.27 -13.24
CA TRP A 128 6.79 16.87 -13.64
C TRP A 128 5.50 16.46 -14.38
N ASP A 129 4.68 17.45 -14.77
CA ASP A 129 3.48 17.28 -15.58
C ASP A 129 3.86 16.76 -16.98
N GLY A 130 3.27 15.64 -17.41
CA GLY A 130 3.61 14.98 -18.68
C GLY A 130 5.05 14.46 -18.78
N VAL A 131 5.81 14.41 -17.68
CA VAL A 131 7.19 13.93 -17.68
C VAL A 131 7.23 12.43 -17.43
N GLU A 132 7.74 11.68 -18.43
CA GLU A 132 8.04 10.27 -18.27
C GLU A 132 9.30 10.06 -17.42
N GLY A 133 9.24 9.11 -16.50
CA GLY A 133 10.41 8.63 -15.80
C GLY A 133 10.11 7.80 -14.57
N VAL A 134 11.00 7.90 -13.60
CA VAL A 134 10.91 7.21 -12.31
C VAL A 134 10.78 8.21 -11.18
N TYR A 135 10.17 7.77 -10.09
CA TYR A 135 10.04 8.54 -8.86
C TYR A 135 10.18 7.65 -7.63
N VAL A 136 10.60 8.28 -6.54
CA VAL A 136 10.70 7.71 -5.20
C VAL A 136 9.86 8.58 -4.28
N MET A 137 8.79 8.02 -3.71
CA MET A 137 8.03 8.64 -2.63
C MET A 137 8.59 8.13 -1.31
N VAL A 138 9.05 9.02 -0.45
CA VAL A 138 9.60 8.69 0.86
C VAL A 138 8.60 9.10 1.92
N LEU A 139 8.30 8.19 2.84
CA LEU A 139 7.34 8.36 3.92
C LEU A 139 8.10 8.21 5.25
N ASP A 140 8.79 9.28 5.66
CA ASP A 140 9.76 9.24 6.77
C ASP A 140 9.17 8.74 8.09
N ARG A 141 7.90 9.10 8.38
CA ARG A 141 7.19 8.65 9.59
C ARG A 141 7.13 7.13 9.72
N TYR A 142 7.05 6.44 8.59
CA TYR A 142 6.91 4.98 8.53
C TYR A 142 8.22 4.28 8.16
N LYS A 143 9.29 5.04 7.91
CA LYS A 143 10.59 4.54 7.41
C LYS A 143 10.38 3.64 6.19
N GLN A 144 9.51 4.08 5.30
CA GLN A 144 9.16 3.39 4.06
C GLN A 144 9.42 4.29 2.86
N ALA A 145 9.73 3.66 1.73
CA ALA A 145 9.77 4.27 0.42
C ALA A 145 8.93 3.47 -0.57
N TYR A 146 8.42 4.15 -1.59
CA TYR A 146 7.80 3.53 -2.74
C TYR A 146 8.49 4.04 -3.99
N ILE A 147 8.88 3.10 -4.86
CA ILE A 147 9.56 3.39 -6.10
C ILE A 147 8.61 3.02 -7.24
N GLY A 148 8.42 3.93 -8.19
CA GLY A 148 7.56 3.68 -9.34
C GLY A 148 8.07 4.35 -10.61
N GLN A 149 7.51 3.92 -11.74
CA GLN A 149 7.66 4.59 -13.03
C GLN A 149 6.32 5.04 -13.60
N ALA A 150 6.35 6.05 -14.46
CA ALA A 150 5.17 6.57 -15.12
C ALA A 150 5.52 7.29 -16.42
N TRP A 151 4.56 7.30 -17.36
CA TRP A 151 4.54 8.23 -18.50
C TRP A 151 4.31 9.68 -18.08
N ASP A 152 3.59 9.87 -16.96
CA ASP A 152 3.36 11.15 -16.32
C ASP A 152 3.53 10.96 -14.81
N ILE A 153 4.68 11.41 -14.29
CA ILE A 153 5.05 11.27 -12.89
C ILE A 153 4.06 12.00 -11.99
N ARG A 154 3.67 13.24 -12.33
CA ARG A 154 2.72 14.01 -11.53
C ARG A 154 1.37 13.31 -11.44
N ALA A 155 0.81 12.92 -12.58
CA ALA A 155 -0.49 12.24 -12.62
C ALA A 155 -0.47 10.94 -11.83
N ARG A 156 0.64 10.18 -11.91
CA ARG A 156 0.77 8.91 -11.18
C ARG A 156 0.89 9.09 -9.67
N ILE A 157 1.70 10.03 -9.20
CA ILE A 157 1.80 10.33 -7.76
C ILE A 157 0.45 10.81 -7.21
N LYS A 158 -0.23 11.71 -7.94
CA LYS A 158 -1.57 12.17 -7.56
C LYS A 158 -2.60 11.04 -7.55
N LYS A 159 -2.47 10.05 -8.44
CA LYS A 159 -3.31 8.85 -8.43
C LYS A 159 -3.10 8.04 -7.14
N HIS A 160 -1.85 7.85 -6.71
CA HIS A 160 -1.56 7.18 -5.43
C HIS A 160 -2.16 7.93 -4.24
N TRP A 161 -1.97 9.25 -4.19
CA TRP A 161 -2.49 10.10 -3.12
C TRP A 161 -4.02 10.18 -3.03
N SER A 162 -4.70 10.15 -4.18
CA SER A 162 -6.16 10.30 -4.25
C SER A 162 -6.91 8.98 -4.35
N GLY A 163 -6.19 7.89 -4.63
CA GLY A 163 -6.73 6.55 -4.69
C GLY A 163 -7.26 6.10 -3.35
N VAL A 164 -8.23 5.19 -3.39
CA VAL A 164 -8.60 4.37 -2.25
C VAL A 164 -8.42 2.95 -2.74
N LYS A 165 -7.54 2.19 -2.08
CA LYS A 165 -7.33 0.80 -2.46
C LYS A 165 -8.64 0.03 -2.33
N GLN A 166 -8.96 -0.81 -3.31
CA GLN A 166 -10.20 -1.58 -3.29
C GLN A 166 -10.22 -2.50 -2.06
N PHE A 167 -11.39 -2.60 -1.42
CA PHE A 167 -11.58 -3.22 -0.12
C PHE A 167 -11.18 -4.71 -0.10
N ASP A 168 -11.59 -5.43 -1.13
CA ASP A 168 -11.23 -6.81 -1.47
C ASP A 168 -9.76 -7.01 -1.87
N ARG A 169 -8.99 -5.92 -1.98
CA ARG A 169 -7.56 -5.94 -2.40
C ARG A 169 -6.63 -5.28 -1.38
N LEU A 170 -7.11 -5.09 -0.16
CA LEU A 170 -6.30 -4.55 0.95
C LEU A 170 -5.25 -5.56 1.40
N ILE A 171 -5.62 -6.85 1.43
CA ILE A 171 -4.73 -7.96 1.77
C ILE A 171 -4.27 -8.65 0.48
N PHE A 172 -2.97 -8.89 0.36
CA PHE A 172 -2.40 -9.77 -0.66
C PHE A 172 -1.56 -10.84 0.03
N GLY A 173 -1.97 -12.10 -0.08
CA GLY A 173 -1.43 -13.18 0.75
C GLY A 173 -2.20 -13.27 2.06
N THR A 174 -1.49 -13.22 3.20
CA THR A 174 -2.13 -13.30 4.54
C THR A 174 -2.07 -11.95 5.26
N LYS A 175 -2.90 -11.77 6.29
CA LYS A 175 -2.91 -10.54 7.10
C LYS A 175 -1.61 -10.32 7.88
N GLU A 176 -0.83 -11.36 8.14
CA GLU A 176 0.46 -11.31 8.84
C GLU A 176 1.63 -11.00 7.88
N SER A 177 1.40 -11.10 6.56
CA SER A 177 2.47 -10.99 5.57
C SER A 177 2.27 -9.93 4.49
N SER A 178 1.05 -9.40 4.37
CA SER A 178 0.67 -8.41 3.37
C SER A 178 1.28 -7.04 3.67
N VAL A 179 2.08 -6.52 2.75
CA VAL A 179 2.58 -5.14 2.80
C VAL A 179 1.45 -4.16 2.45
N LEU A 180 1.32 -3.05 3.18
CA LEU A 180 0.33 -2.02 2.84
C LEU A 180 0.56 -1.45 1.43
N SER A 181 -0.54 -1.23 0.72
CA SER A 181 -0.51 -0.57 -0.59
C SER A 181 -0.04 0.87 -0.46
N ILE A 182 0.78 1.37 -1.40
CA ILE A 182 1.06 2.82 -1.48
C ILE A 182 -0.24 3.65 -1.63
N ASP A 183 -1.26 3.10 -2.30
CA ASP A 183 -2.60 3.70 -2.44
C ASP A 183 -3.40 3.77 -1.12
N SER A 184 -2.92 3.14 -0.04
CA SER A 184 -3.50 3.29 1.30
C SER A 184 -3.01 4.57 1.97
N PHE A 185 -1.82 5.06 1.59
CA PHE A 185 -1.23 6.28 2.12
C PHE A 185 -1.79 7.51 1.41
N ARG A 186 -1.74 8.64 2.11
CA ARG A 186 -2.35 9.90 1.71
C ARG A 186 -1.27 10.96 1.42
N PRO A 187 -1.63 12.12 0.83
CA PRO A 187 -0.63 13.09 0.40
C PRO A 187 0.41 13.42 1.48
N LEU A 188 -0.03 13.76 2.69
CA LEU A 188 0.87 14.25 3.74
C LEU A 188 1.69 13.16 4.41
N ASP A 189 1.44 11.87 4.11
CA ASP A 189 2.33 10.79 4.53
C ASP A 189 3.63 10.78 3.73
N THR A 190 3.60 11.33 2.51
CA THR A 190 4.80 11.53 1.70
C THR A 190 5.54 12.77 2.20
N SER A 191 6.75 12.59 2.72
CA SER A 191 7.58 13.68 3.25
C SER A 191 8.60 14.17 2.25
N ARG A 192 9.10 13.30 1.36
CA ARG A 192 10.06 13.65 0.32
C ARG A 192 9.70 12.94 -0.98
N ILE A 193 9.95 13.59 -2.11
CA ILE A 193 9.85 12.98 -3.43
C ILE A 193 11.16 13.23 -4.17
N PHE A 194 11.66 12.19 -4.83
CA PHE A 194 12.76 12.30 -5.79
C PHE A 194 12.29 11.76 -7.12
N ALA A 195 12.72 12.38 -8.22
CA ALA A 195 12.34 11.90 -9.55
C ALA A 195 13.47 12.10 -10.56
N ALA A 196 13.45 11.29 -11.61
CA ALA A 196 14.37 11.38 -12.73
C ALA A 196 13.63 11.10 -14.04
N LYS A 197 13.79 12.00 -15.01
CA LYS A 197 13.30 11.81 -16.38
C LYS A 197 14.07 10.67 -17.04
N THR A 198 13.37 9.71 -17.63
CA THR A 198 13.97 8.59 -18.38
C THR A 198 12.93 7.91 -19.24
N THR A 199 13.33 7.40 -20.41
CA THR A 199 12.52 6.50 -21.25
C THR A 199 12.74 5.02 -20.91
N ARG A 200 13.75 4.72 -20.05
CA ARG A 200 14.08 3.37 -19.56
C ARG A 200 13.57 3.17 -18.14
N GLY A 201 12.33 3.60 -17.88
CA GLY A 201 11.72 3.62 -16.55
C GLY A 201 11.73 2.24 -15.88
N LEU A 202 11.37 1.21 -16.64
CA LEU A 202 11.31 -0.18 -16.17
C LEU A 202 12.64 -0.68 -15.58
N GLN A 203 13.72 -0.62 -16.36
CA GLN A 203 15.02 -1.14 -15.92
C GLN A 203 15.61 -0.30 -14.79
N LEU A 204 15.29 1.00 -14.74
CA LEU A 204 15.75 1.86 -13.66
C LEU A 204 14.99 1.57 -12.37
N GLU A 205 13.66 1.46 -12.41
CA GLU A 205 12.82 1.06 -11.27
C GLU A 205 13.29 -0.25 -10.66
N GLU A 206 13.45 -1.30 -11.47
CA GLU A 206 13.88 -2.62 -11.01
C GLU A 206 15.24 -2.55 -10.27
N ARG A 207 16.22 -1.84 -10.84
CA ARG A 207 17.53 -1.65 -10.20
C ARG A 207 17.44 -0.90 -8.87
N MET A 208 16.57 0.12 -8.79
CA MET A 208 16.40 0.90 -7.57
C MET A 208 15.67 0.10 -6.48
N VAL A 209 14.63 -0.66 -6.85
CA VAL A 209 13.93 -1.58 -5.93
C VAL A 209 14.90 -2.63 -5.38
N LYS A 210 15.78 -3.19 -6.20
CA LYS A 210 16.80 -4.16 -5.76
C LYS A 210 17.90 -3.54 -4.88
N ALA A 211 18.12 -2.23 -4.97
CA ALA A 211 19.17 -1.54 -4.23
C ALA A 211 18.76 -1.14 -2.79
N VAL A 212 17.47 -1.10 -2.49
CA VAL A 212 16.95 -0.72 -1.17
C VAL A 212 16.58 -1.99 -0.40
N PRO A 213 16.98 -2.13 0.88
CA PRO A 213 16.58 -3.25 1.71
C PRO A 213 15.06 -3.47 1.67
N PRO A 214 14.60 -4.73 1.53
CA PRO A 214 13.19 -5.04 1.36
C PRO A 214 12.27 -4.45 2.43
N ASP A 215 12.76 -4.31 3.66
CA ASP A 215 12.02 -3.82 4.83
C ASP A 215 11.65 -2.34 4.75
N PHE A 216 12.35 -1.58 3.91
CA PHE A 216 12.11 -0.15 3.71
C PHE A 216 11.25 0.15 2.48
N LEU A 217 10.66 -0.85 1.81
CA LEU A 217 9.91 -0.67 0.58
C LEU A 217 8.43 -1.09 0.67
N LEU A 218 7.54 -0.27 0.12
CA LEU A 218 6.10 -0.56 -0.06
C LEU A 218 5.75 -1.21 -1.40
N ASN A 219 6.75 -1.47 -2.26
CA ASN A 219 6.54 -2.19 -3.52
C ASN A 219 6.05 -3.61 -3.23
N ARG A 220 4.76 -3.89 -3.50
CA ARG A 220 4.13 -5.22 -3.31
C ARG A 220 4.41 -6.19 -4.45
N VAL A 221 4.88 -5.69 -5.58
CA VAL A 221 5.22 -6.47 -6.77
C VAL A 221 6.65 -6.07 -7.15
N PRO A 222 7.52 -7.02 -7.56
CA PRO A 222 8.84 -6.72 -8.08
C PRO A 222 8.72 -5.70 -9.22
N GLY A 223 9.58 -4.68 -9.22
CA GLY A 223 9.63 -3.72 -10.32
C GLY A 223 9.89 -4.46 -11.63
N GLY A 224 9.02 -4.31 -12.61
CA GLY A 224 8.90 -5.28 -13.69
C GLY A 224 7.53 -5.19 -14.36
N GLU A 225 7.49 -5.15 -15.69
CA GLU A 225 6.33 -5.03 -16.58
C GLU A 225 5.30 -3.90 -16.33
N ARG A 226 5.00 -3.16 -17.41
CA ARG A 226 3.83 -2.27 -17.52
C ARG A 226 2.55 -3.10 -17.64
N MET A 227 2.23 -3.94 -16.65
CA MET A 227 0.92 -4.58 -16.65
C MET A 227 -0.14 -3.58 -16.16
N MET A 228 -0.88 -3.08 -17.15
CA MET A 228 -2.27 -2.67 -16.99
C MET A 228 -3.02 -3.68 -16.12
N GLY A 229 -3.57 -3.22 -15.00
CA GLY A 229 -4.77 -3.86 -14.44
C GLY A 229 -4.62 -5.29 -13.90
N GLY A 230 -3.80 -5.49 -12.88
CA GLY A 230 -4.30 -6.20 -11.69
C GLY A 230 -4.34 -7.73 -11.68
N LEU A 231 -3.74 -8.45 -12.64
CA LEU A 231 -3.38 -9.87 -12.48
C LEU A 231 -1.90 -9.98 -12.08
N PHE A 232 -1.62 -10.41 -10.86
CA PHE A 232 -0.28 -10.83 -10.44
C PHE A 232 -0.40 -12.28 -9.97
N LEU A 233 0.56 -13.12 -10.33
CA LEU A 233 0.60 -14.47 -9.79
C LEU A 233 0.92 -14.42 -8.29
N PRO A 234 0.33 -15.28 -7.44
CA PRO A 234 0.57 -15.26 -5.99
C PRO A 234 2.05 -15.36 -5.56
N GLY A 235 2.93 -15.90 -6.43
CA GLY A 235 4.37 -16.02 -6.23
C GLY A 235 5.18 -14.78 -6.65
N GLU A 236 4.58 -13.83 -7.37
CA GLU A 236 5.19 -12.56 -7.75
C GLU A 236 4.93 -11.47 -6.70
N ILE A 237 4.22 -11.79 -5.62
CA ILE A 237 3.86 -10.83 -4.59
C ILE A 237 4.93 -10.84 -3.52
N LYS A 238 5.48 -9.67 -3.23
CA LYS A 238 6.39 -9.49 -2.11
C LYS A 238 5.62 -9.64 -0.80
N ARG A 239 6.02 -10.64 -0.01
CA ARG A 239 5.57 -10.88 1.35
C ARG A 239 6.64 -10.38 2.32
N ARG A 240 6.22 -9.95 3.50
CA ARG A 240 7.11 -9.53 4.59
C ARG A 240 6.58 -10.12 5.88
N LEU A 241 7.40 -10.82 6.64
CA LEU A 241 7.02 -11.26 7.98
C LEU A 241 6.82 -10.02 8.86
N LEU A 242 5.57 -9.71 9.22
CA LEU A 242 5.25 -8.53 10.03
C LEU A 242 5.28 -8.83 11.53
N VAL A 243 5.08 -10.11 11.87
CA VAL A 243 5.10 -10.65 13.23
C VAL A 243 6.33 -11.53 13.35
N ASP A 244 7.05 -11.41 14.47
CA ASP A 244 8.15 -12.31 14.77
C ASP A 244 7.55 -13.71 15.02
N THR A 245 8.03 -14.74 14.32
CA THR A 245 7.68 -16.12 14.66
C THR A 245 8.15 -16.37 16.10
N PRO A 246 7.32 -16.97 16.98
CA PRO A 246 7.81 -17.43 18.27
C PRO A 246 9.02 -18.31 18.02
N GLU A 247 10.15 -18.02 18.67
CA GLU A 247 11.28 -18.96 18.70
C GLU A 247 10.71 -20.30 19.18
N GLU A 248 10.80 -21.33 18.34
CA GLU A 248 10.65 -22.70 18.81
C GLU A 248 11.71 -22.89 19.89
N GLN A 249 11.29 -22.82 21.15
CA GLN A 249 12.11 -23.26 22.26
C GLN A 249 12.36 -24.75 22.01
N GLU A 250 13.56 -25.10 21.56
CA GLU A 250 14.06 -26.47 21.58
C GLU A 250 13.94 -26.98 23.02
N GLY A 251 12.88 -27.72 23.28
CA GLY A 251 12.71 -28.49 24.51
C GLY A 251 13.82 -29.53 24.62
N PRO A 252 14.25 -29.89 25.84
CA PRO A 252 15.41 -30.73 26.04
C PRO A 252 15.17 -32.10 25.40
N GLY A 253 16.12 -32.54 24.57
CA GLY A 253 16.12 -33.84 23.92
C GLY A 253 15.86 -34.95 24.93
N VAL A 254 14.76 -35.67 24.72
CA VAL A 254 14.50 -36.94 25.41
C VAL A 254 15.56 -37.93 24.93
N VAL A 255 16.49 -38.22 25.82
CA VAL A 255 17.39 -39.38 25.72
C VAL A 255 16.55 -40.63 25.93
N ASP A 256 16.23 -41.33 24.84
CA ASP A 256 15.71 -42.70 24.94
C ASP A 256 16.88 -43.68 25.07
N SER A 257 17.02 -44.21 26.28
CA SER A 257 17.79 -45.40 26.61
C SER A 257 16.84 -46.54 26.94
N VAL A 258 16.67 -47.54 26.06
CA VAL A 258 16.18 -48.92 26.37
C VAL A 258 16.70 -49.85 25.25
N VAL A 259 17.75 -50.65 25.46
CA VAL A 259 17.78 -52.08 25.91
C VAL A 259 17.28 -53.10 24.88
N ALA A 260 18.22 -54.00 24.54
CA ALA A 260 18.19 -55.38 24.04
C ALA A 260 16.87 -56.05 23.60
N ASP A 261 16.95 -56.74 22.45
CA ASP A 261 17.07 -58.21 22.39
C ASP A 261 18.01 -58.62 21.23
#